data_AF-A0A2E9YKW7-F1
#
_entry.id   AF-A0A2E9YKW7-F1
#
_cell.length_a   1.000
_cell.length_b   1.000
_cell.length_c   1.000
_cell.angle_alpha   90.00
_cell.angle_beta   90.00
_cell.angle_gamma   90.00
#
_symmetry.space_group_name_H-M   'P 1'
#
loop_
_entity.id
_entity.type
_entity.pdbx_description
1 polymer ?
#
loop_
_entity_poly.entity_id
_entity_poly.type
_entity_poly.pdbx_seq_one_letter_code
_entity_poly.pdbx_strand_id
1 'polypeptide(L)'
;MAVLNFNSGKNFIVPTENNTTYAGKAGDDVYIISQAIESNAKIDIIDTEGSNIIQLVDGITVSASLFTSNATRLTLSNGAEITISGADKFTFETSGNSTSGDIGANRDYTDFVKGMGLVEGPPSSGSQTGTADLIMKDAFGWVGTQYFGSNGNDDITLTKDVSNTVNTGKGDDVIRDVLATDIVNTGAGADTVYISYTTLDPNTSVSIDGGSETSDFDWIICDLTANSEKDFTLCRTAFVNFEGYDFTDSETQTIVLDSDDFVSINGQTLKIAGDLSDKVEVPEGASQTRTEGSYNYYSLNDTEIGIADDLTVTSTSSSSSTNTSSSSSYTVVNISVSADETITATSAAEDFRYEIDSEGVSKEGAFKVTINDFDKANDKLTLVILGGTSNLTTQQFDALGDVDVTSDGISGTQIFFAPDTSLDSGQLVLPGVEEAISGAWNPTTYTAEIIAEANLI
;
A
#
# COMPACT_ATOMS: atom_id res chain seq x y z
N MET A 1 22.71 -31.08 -30.03
CA MET A 1 21.74 -29.98 -30.09
C MET A 1 22.30 -28.91 -31.00
N ALA A 2 21.55 -28.45 -32.00
CA ALA A 2 21.93 -27.29 -32.81
C ALA A 2 21.71 -26.01 -31.99
N VAL A 3 22.38 -24.90 -32.33
CA VAL A 3 22.18 -23.61 -31.64
C VAL A 3 21.83 -22.55 -32.68
N LEU A 4 20.65 -21.95 -32.54
CA LEU A 4 20.20 -20.81 -33.32
C LEU A 4 20.41 -19.53 -32.50
N ASN A 5 21.33 -18.70 -32.98
CA ASN A 5 21.65 -17.41 -32.37
C ASN A 5 20.97 -16.31 -33.17
N PHE A 6 20.15 -15.50 -32.52
CA PHE A 6 19.52 -14.36 -33.16
C PHE A 6 20.38 -13.09 -33.01
N ASN A 7 19.84 -11.96 -33.44
CA ASN A 7 20.57 -10.69 -33.47
C ASN A 7 20.28 -9.90 -32.19
N SER A 8 21.09 -8.88 -31.88
CA SER A 8 20.95 -8.13 -30.62
C SER A 8 19.78 -7.14 -30.57
N GLY A 9 18.86 -7.17 -31.53
CA GLY A 9 17.62 -6.38 -31.48
C GLY A 9 16.44 -7.26 -31.08
N LYS A 10 15.30 -6.65 -30.73
CA LYS A 10 14.07 -7.39 -30.38
C LYS A 10 13.65 -8.37 -31.47
N ASN A 11 13.53 -9.64 -31.11
CA ASN A 11 13.17 -10.75 -31.98
C ASN A 11 11.92 -11.46 -31.46
N PHE A 12 11.08 -11.91 -32.39
CA PHE A 12 9.94 -12.77 -32.11
C PHE A 12 10.28 -14.15 -32.65
N ILE A 13 10.46 -15.10 -31.75
CA ILE A 13 11.01 -16.41 -32.01
C ILE A 13 9.91 -17.43 -31.76
N VAL A 14 9.61 -18.27 -32.76
CA VAL A 14 8.70 -19.41 -32.61
C VAL A 14 9.57 -20.67 -32.61
N PRO A 15 9.92 -21.24 -31.44
CA PRO A 15 10.79 -22.40 -31.38
C PRO A 15 10.03 -23.63 -31.90
N THR A 16 10.50 -24.27 -32.98
CA THR A 16 9.82 -25.45 -33.56
C THR A 16 10.75 -26.63 -33.84
N GLU A 17 12.05 -26.39 -34.02
CA GLU A 17 13.03 -27.43 -34.35
C GLU A 17 13.37 -28.34 -33.17
N ASN A 18 13.32 -29.66 -33.41
CA ASN A 18 13.73 -30.66 -32.44
C ASN A 18 15.25 -30.66 -32.20
N ASN A 19 15.66 -30.78 -30.94
CA ASN A 19 17.04 -30.83 -30.48
C ASN A 19 17.81 -29.56 -30.89
N THR A 20 17.20 -28.40 -30.61
CA THR A 20 17.74 -27.08 -30.91
C THR A 20 17.66 -26.17 -29.68
N THR A 21 18.74 -25.40 -29.47
CA THR A 21 18.82 -24.30 -28.50
C THR A 21 18.56 -22.98 -29.21
N TYR A 22 17.71 -22.13 -28.66
CA TYR A 22 17.41 -20.79 -29.14
C TYR A 22 17.96 -19.74 -28.17
N ALA A 23 18.69 -18.75 -28.69
CA ALA A 23 19.30 -17.66 -27.90
C ALA A 23 19.15 -16.32 -28.64
N GLY A 24 18.38 -15.40 -28.06
CA GLY A 24 18.09 -14.06 -28.59
C GLY A 24 19.25 -13.07 -28.42
N LYS A 25 20.11 -13.32 -27.44
CA LYS A 25 21.27 -12.53 -27.02
C LYS A 25 20.89 -11.39 -26.10
N ALA A 26 20.97 -10.14 -26.56
CA ALA A 26 20.85 -8.96 -25.69
C ALA A 26 19.61 -8.11 -26.01
N GLY A 27 18.77 -8.56 -26.96
CA GLY A 27 17.51 -7.89 -27.28
C GLY A 27 16.43 -8.20 -26.25
N ASP A 28 15.33 -7.45 -26.29
CA ASP A 28 14.12 -7.78 -25.52
C ASP A 28 13.27 -8.75 -26.34
N ASP A 29 13.60 -10.03 -26.25
CA ASP A 29 13.14 -11.08 -27.16
C ASP A 29 11.86 -11.78 -26.65
N VAL A 30 11.02 -12.24 -27.59
CA VAL A 30 9.75 -12.93 -27.30
C VAL A 30 9.78 -14.34 -27.87
N TYR A 31 9.61 -15.33 -27.01
CA TYR A 31 9.59 -16.75 -27.35
C TYR A 31 8.17 -17.30 -27.30
N ILE A 32 7.64 -17.72 -28.45
CA ILE A 32 6.22 -18.06 -28.62
C ILE A 32 6.07 -19.58 -28.61
N ILE A 33 5.71 -20.12 -27.46
CA ILE A 33 5.44 -21.55 -27.24
C ILE A 33 3.99 -21.83 -27.62
N SER A 34 3.79 -22.62 -28.67
CA SER A 34 2.48 -22.88 -29.26
C SER A 34 2.33 -24.33 -29.72
N GLN A 35 1.14 -24.68 -30.22
CA GLN A 35 0.85 -25.99 -30.81
C GLN A 35 1.65 -26.28 -32.10
N ALA A 36 2.41 -25.30 -32.63
CA ALA A 36 3.26 -25.49 -33.80
C ALA A 36 4.51 -26.34 -33.52
N ILE A 37 4.87 -26.56 -32.25
CA ILE A 37 6.03 -27.37 -31.86
C ILE A 37 5.84 -28.83 -32.30
N GLU A 38 6.86 -29.38 -32.96
CA GLU A 38 6.86 -30.79 -33.37
C GLU A 38 6.69 -31.73 -32.16
N SER A 39 5.92 -32.81 -32.33
CA SER A 39 5.71 -33.77 -31.24
C SER A 39 7.04 -34.39 -30.77
N ASN A 40 7.22 -34.49 -29.46
CA ASN A 40 8.44 -34.97 -28.81
C ASN A 40 9.71 -34.15 -29.13
N ALA A 41 9.57 -32.92 -29.64
CA ALA A 41 10.70 -32.02 -29.81
C ALA A 41 11.38 -31.72 -28.48
N LYS A 42 12.70 -31.60 -28.49
CA LYS A 42 13.49 -31.12 -27.35
C LYS A 42 14.05 -29.74 -27.66
N ILE A 43 13.56 -28.73 -26.96
CA ILE A 43 13.90 -27.33 -27.20
C ILE A 43 14.54 -26.76 -25.94
N ASP A 44 15.67 -26.09 -26.11
CA ASP A 44 16.29 -25.32 -25.03
C ASP A 44 16.23 -23.82 -25.37
N ILE A 45 15.88 -22.99 -24.38
CA ILE A 45 15.89 -21.53 -24.47
C ILE A 45 16.89 -21.02 -23.45
N ILE A 46 17.87 -20.25 -23.91
CA ILE A 46 18.92 -19.66 -23.07
C ILE A 46 19.10 -18.20 -23.50
N ASP A 47 18.48 -17.30 -22.75
CA ASP A 47 18.47 -15.88 -23.10
C ASP A 47 18.30 -15.00 -21.86
N THR A 48 19.41 -14.67 -21.22
CA THR A 48 19.39 -14.05 -19.88
C THR A 48 19.82 -12.58 -19.86
N GLU A 49 20.01 -11.98 -21.04
CA GLU A 49 20.25 -10.54 -21.20
C GLU A 49 19.05 -9.92 -21.90
N GLY A 50 18.71 -8.67 -21.57
CA GLY A 50 17.46 -8.03 -22.02
C GLY A 50 16.24 -8.39 -21.17
N SER A 51 15.09 -7.81 -21.52
CA SER A 51 13.79 -8.08 -20.92
C SER A 51 13.00 -9.06 -21.78
N ASN A 52 13.25 -10.36 -21.57
CA ASN A 52 12.72 -11.42 -22.42
C ASN A 52 11.37 -11.96 -21.93
N ILE A 53 10.51 -12.36 -22.88
CA ILE A 53 9.16 -12.86 -22.62
C ILE A 53 9.01 -14.28 -23.17
N ILE A 54 8.46 -15.18 -22.36
CA ILE A 54 7.94 -16.48 -22.80
C ILE A 54 6.42 -16.35 -22.97
N GLN A 55 5.94 -16.38 -24.20
CA GLN A 55 4.52 -16.44 -24.53
C GLN A 55 4.03 -17.89 -24.55
N LEU A 56 3.03 -18.19 -23.73
CA LEU A 56 2.39 -19.51 -23.65
C LEU A 56 1.00 -19.42 -24.31
N VAL A 57 0.96 -19.70 -25.61
CA VAL A 57 -0.23 -19.50 -26.43
C VAL A 57 -1.41 -20.37 -25.96
N ASP A 58 -2.60 -19.80 -26.01
CA ASP A 58 -3.85 -20.45 -25.63
C ASP A 58 -4.03 -21.87 -26.21
N GLY A 59 -4.56 -22.75 -25.37
CA GLY A 59 -4.93 -24.11 -25.75
C GLY A 59 -3.78 -25.10 -25.83
N ILE A 60 -2.53 -24.71 -25.54
CA ILE A 60 -1.49 -25.69 -25.22
C ILE A 60 -1.81 -26.34 -23.86
N THR A 61 -1.51 -27.62 -23.73
CA THR A 61 -1.61 -28.34 -22.45
C THR A 61 -0.20 -28.68 -21.98
N VAL A 62 0.16 -28.20 -20.80
CA VAL A 62 1.38 -28.59 -20.08
C VAL A 62 1.05 -29.84 -19.28
N SER A 63 1.45 -31.00 -19.81
CA SER A 63 1.20 -32.31 -19.17
C SER A 63 2.06 -32.50 -17.93
N ALA A 64 3.27 -31.92 -17.89
CA ALA A 64 4.13 -31.89 -16.72
C ALA A 64 5.01 -30.64 -16.73
N SER A 65 5.40 -30.19 -15.54
CA SER A 65 6.34 -29.09 -15.34
C SER A 65 7.37 -29.48 -14.27
N LEU A 66 8.59 -28.97 -14.41
CA LEU A 66 9.67 -29.14 -13.44
C LEU A 66 10.36 -27.79 -13.23
N PHE A 67 10.41 -27.33 -11.98
CA PHE A 67 10.95 -26.03 -11.60
C PHE A 67 12.17 -26.18 -10.69
N THR A 68 13.16 -25.32 -10.90
CA THR A 68 14.26 -25.02 -9.97
C THR A 68 14.19 -23.55 -9.56
N SER A 69 15.15 -23.07 -8.77
CA SER A 69 15.24 -21.66 -8.41
C SER A 69 15.37 -20.71 -9.60
N ASN A 70 15.85 -21.19 -10.76
CA ASN A 70 16.18 -20.34 -11.91
C ASN A 70 16.01 -21.02 -13.27
N ALA A 71 15.31 -22.15 -13.36
CA ALA A 71 15.07 -22.84 -14.61
C ALA A 71 13.76 -23.63 -14.54
N THR A 72 13.08 -23.74 -15.68
CA THR A 72 11.89 -24.58 -15.81
C THR A 72 12.00 -25.50 -17.01
N ARG A 73 11.39 -26.68 -16.91
CA ARG A 73 11.08 -27.52 -18.06
C ARG A 73 9.58 -27.76 -18.14
N LEU A 74 8.99 -27.40 -19.26
CA LEU A 74 7.59 -27.66 -19.58
C LEU A 74 7.53 -28.84 -20.55
N THR A 75 6.73 -29.84 -20.22
CA THR A 75 6.39 -30.94 -21.11
C THR A 75 4.97 -30.73 -21.61
N LEU A 76 4.80 -30.58 -22.92
CA LEU A 76 3.49 -30.39 -23.54
C LEU A 76 2.78 -31.73 -23.75
N SER A 77 1.46 -31.72 -23.97
CA SER A 77 0.66 -32.93 -24.22
C SER A 77 1.06 -33.70 -25.47
N ASN A 78 1.73 -33.07 -26.44
CA ASN A 78 2.32 -33.72 -27.61
C ASN A 78 3.71 -34.36 -27.32
N GLY A 79 4.15 -34.36 -26.06
CA GLY A 79 5.42 -34.91 -25.60
C GLY A 79 6.64 -34.00 -25.80
N ALA A 80 6.48 -32.82 -26.39
CA ALA A 80 7.58 -31.87 -26.53
C ALA A 80 8.08 -31.40 -25.15
N GLU A 81 9.39 -31.28 -25.00
CA GLU A 81 10.06 -30.79 -23.80
C GLU A 81 10.73 -29.45 -24.12
N ILE A 82 10.33 -28.40 -23.42
CA ILE A 82 10.90 -27.06 -23.54
C ILE A 82 11.61 -26.73 -22.23
N THR A 83 12.92 -26.59 -22.26
CA THR A 83 13.74 -26.18 -21.11
C THR A 83 14.09 -24.69 -21.25
N ILE A 84 13.76 -23.89 -20.25
CA ILE A 84 14.10 -22.47 -20.18
C ILE A 84 15.12 -22.29 -19.06
N SER A 85 16.34 -21.88 -19.42
CA SER A 85 17.43 -21.65 -18.46
C SER A 85 17.51 -20.17 -18.08
N GLY A 86 17.71 -19.86 -16.80
CA GLY A 86 17.61 -18.49 -16.30
C GLY A 86 16.18 -17.96 -16.31
N ALA A 87 15.21 -18.85 -16.09
CA ALA A 87 13.78 -18.57 -16.14
C ALA A 87 13.35 -17.44 -15.19
N ASP A 88 14.09 -17.24 -14.09
CA ASP A 88 13.92 -16.14 -13.14
C ASP A 88 14.14 -14.74 -13.72
N LYS A 89 14.68 -14.65 -14.94
CA LYS A 89 14.90 -13.40 -15.67
C LYS A 89 13.91 -13.16 -16.80
N PHE A 90 12.97 -14.09 -17.02
CA PHE A 90 11.93 -13.95 -18.02
C PHE A 90 10.63 -13.48 -17.38
N THR A 91 9.84 -12.75 -18.16
CA THR A 91 8.40 -12.64 -17.94
C THR A 91 7.69 -13.79 -18.65
N PHE A 92 6.73 -14.42 -17.99
CA PHE A 92 5.87 -15.44 -18.58
C PHE A 92 4.52 -14.81 -18.89
N GLU A 93 4.20 -14.69 -20.18
CA GLU A 93 2.92 -14.16 -20.64
C GLU A 93 2.00 -15.35 -20.97
N THR A 94 1.03 -15.61 -20.09
CA THR A 94 0.01 -16.65 -20.31
C THR A 94 -1.01 -16.18 -21.32
N SER A 95 -1.33 -17.01 -22.30
CA SER A 95 -2.27 -16.70 -23.41
C SER A 95 -1.82 -15.63 -24.39
N GLY A 96 -0.68 -14.98 -24.17
CA GLY A 96 -0.11 -14.03 -25.13
C GLY A 96 0.28 -14.69 -26.44
N ASN A 97 0.04 -14.00 -27.55
CA ASN A 97 0.47 -14.42 -28.88
C ASN A 97 0.73 -13.21 -29.78
N SER A 98 1.99 -12.80 -29.84
CA SER A 98 2.46 -11.69 -30.67
C SER A 98 2.25 -11.91 -32.17
N THR A 99 2.02 -13.14 -32.63
CA THR A 99 1.76 -13.41 -34.06
C THR A 99 0.31 -13.10 -34.48
N SER A 100 -0.63 -13.10 -33.53
CA SER A 100 -2.03 -12.69 -33.72
C SER A 100 -2.33 -11.32 -33.12
N GLY A 101 -1.45 -10.79 -32.27
CA GLY A 101 -1.67 -9.54 -31.53
C GLY A 101 -2.45 -9.75 -30.23
N ASP A 102 -2.60 -11.01 -29.79
CA ASP A 102 -3.23 -11.32 -28.51
C ASP A 102 -2.25 -10.96 -27.38
N ILE A 103 -2.75 -10.22 -26.39
CA ILE A 103 -2.02 -9.80 -25.20
C ILE A 103 -2.48 -10.67 -24.05
N GLY A 104 -1.54 -11.29 -23.35
CA GLY A 104 -1.80 -12.20 -22.24
C GLY A 104 -1.37 -11.65 -20.88
N ALA A 105 -1.74 -12.33 -19.81
CA ALA A 105 -1.37 -11.95 -18.45
C ALA A 105 0.13 -12.17 -18.21
N ASN A 106 0.80 -11.10 -17.79
CA ASN A 106 2.23 -11.15 -17.45
C ASN A 106 2.41 -11.68 -16.05
N ARG A 107 3.31 -12.65 -15.90
CA ARG A 107 3.70 -13.27 -14.64
C ARG A 107 5.21 -13.22 -14.52
N ASP A 108 5.72 -12.80 -13.38
CA ASP A 108 7.12 -13.06 -13.09
C ASP A 108 7.34 -14.58 -12.91
N TYR A 109 8.59 -15.00 -12.79
CA TYR A 109 8.87 -16.42 -12.63
C TYR A 109 8.27 -17.02 -11.36
N THR A 110 8.19 -16.26 -10.27
CA THR A 110 7.64 -16.72 -8.99
C THR A 110 6.15 -16.98 -9.13
N ASP A 111 5.41 -16.03 -9.68
CA ASP A 111 3.96 -16.12 -9.88
C ASP A 111 3.61 -17.15 -10.94
N PHE A 112 4.41 -17.29 -12.00
CA PHE A 112 4.25 -18.37 -12.96
C PHE A 112 4.38 -19.74 -12.28
N VAL A 113 5.41 -19.95 -11.45
CA VAL A 113 5.62 -21.21 -10.73
C VAL A 113 4.48 -21.49 -9.75
N LYS A 114 3.99 -20.46 -9.04
CA LYS A 114 2.83 -20.56 -8.16
C LYS A 114 1.56 -20.92 -8.91
N GLY A 115 1.27 -20.23 -10.01
CA GLY A 115 0.14 -20.53 -10.90
C GLY A 115 0.18 -21.94 -11.45
N MET A 116 1.39 -22.46 -11.70
CA MET A 116 1.63 -23.85 -12.10
C MET A 116 1.51 -24.87 -10.96
N GLY A 117 1.13 -24.45 -9.74
CA GLY A 117 0.74 -25.34 -8.63
C GLY A 117 1.73 -25.43 -7.46
N LEU A 118 2.88 -24.77 -7.52
CA LEU A 118 3.82 -24.70 -6.39
C LEU A 118 3.54 -23.45 -5.56
N VAL A 119 2.61 -23.55 -4.61
CA VAL A 119 2.08 -22.40 -3.82
C VAL A 119 3.15 -21.53 -3.15
N GLU A 120 4.27 -22.12 -2.74
CA GLU A 120 5.41 -21.41 -2.12
C GLU A 120 6.36 -20.74 -3.14
N GLY A 121 6.12 -20.93 -4.43
CA GLY A 121 6.99 -20.49 -5.52
C GLY A 121 8.11 -21.48 -5.87
N PRO A 122 9.15 -21.02 -6.60
CA PRO A 122 10.23 -21.89 -7.04
C PRO A 122 11.05 -22.41 -5.85
N PRO A 123 11.50 -23.68 -5.88
CA PRO A 123 12.27 -24.24 -4.78
C PRO A 123 13.62 -23.55 -4.67
N SER A 124 14.04 -23.24 -3.44
CA SER A 124 15.35 -22.62 -3.17
C SER A 124 16.55 -23.50 -3.55
N SER A 125 16.34 -24.82 -3.62
CA SER A 125 17.33 -25.78 -4.13
C SER A 125 16.66 -27.04 -4.68
N GLY A 126 17.37 -27.76 -5.56
CA GLY A 126 16.85 -28.97 -6.20
C GLY A 126 15.79 -28.65 -7.25
N SER A 127 14.84 -29.57 -7.42
CA SER A 127 13.75 -29.43 -8.39
C SER A 127 12.43 -29.94 -7.83
N GLN A 128 11.33 -29.29 -8.17
CA GLN A 128 9.98 -29.70 -7.82
C GLN A 128 9.07 -29.71 -9.05
N THR A 129 8.09 -30.62 -9.08
CA THR A 129 7.11 -30.71 -10.16
C THR A 129 5.86 -29.91 -9.82
N GLY A 130 5.33 -29.15 -10.77
CA GLY A 130 4.03 -28.49 -10.63
C GLY A 130 2.86 -29.42 -10.89
N THR A 131 1.67 -28.83 -10.99
CA THR A 131 0.42 -29.49 -11.38
C THR A 131 0.54 -30.05 -12.80
N ALA A 132 0.11 -31.30 -12.96
CA ALA A 132 0.06 -31.98 -14.26
C ALA A 132 -1.19 -31.59 -15.05
N ASP A 133 -1.12 -31.76 -16.37
CA ASP A 133 -2.24 -31.62 -17.31
C ASP A 133 -2.96 -30.26 -17.24
N LEU A 134 -2.19 -29.19 -17.01
CA LEU A 134 -2.72 -27.82 -17.01
C LEU A 134 -2.93 -27.33 -18.44
N ILE A 135 -4.12 -26.83 -18.73
CA ILE A 135 -4.41 -26.14 -19.99
C ILE A 135 -4.06 -24.67 -19.79
N MET A 136 -3.15 -24.14 -20.60
CA MET A 136 -2.80 -22.73 -20.55
C MET A 136 -3.99 -21.89 -21.00
N LYS A 137 -4.34 -20.95 -20.13
CA LYS A 137 -5.32 -19.88 -20.28
C LYS A 137 -4.75 -18.62 -19.67
N ASP A 138 -5.48 -17.53 -19.82
CA ASP A 138 -4.99 -16.21 -19.41
C ASP A 138 -4.86 -16.16 -17.87
N ALA A 139 -5.85 -16.72 -17.19
CA ALA A 139 -5.84 -16.97 -15.75
C ALA A 139 -5.39 -18.39 -15.37
N PHE A 140 -4.68 -18.50 -14.24
CA PHE A 140 -4.55 -19.77 -13.51
C PHE A 140 -5.73 -20.02 -12.56
N GLY A 141 -6.45 -18.97 -12.16
CA GLY A 141 -7.50 -19.03 -11.17
C GLY A 141 -6.95 -19.30 -9.76
N TRP A 142 -7.71 -20.07 -8.97
CA TRP A 142 -7.35 -20.39 -7.59
C TRP A 142 -6.26 -21.46 -7.50
N VAL A 143 -5.17 -21.12 -6.80
CA VAL A 143 -4.12 -22.05 -6.37
C VAL A 143 -3.90 -21.88 -4.87
N GLY A 144 -4.52 -22.77 -4.09
CA GLY A 144 -4.58 -22.59 -2.63
C GLY A 144 -5.44 -21.37 -2.28
N THR A 145 -4.90 -20.44 -1.51
CA THR A 145 -5.53 -19.14 -1.16
C THR A 145 -5.07 -17.99 -2.07
N GLN A 146 -4.32 -18.29 -3.13
CA GLN A 146 -3.88 -17.31 -4.12
C GLN A 146 -4.79 -17.38 -5.35
N TYR A 147 -5.26 -16.24 -5.84
CA TYR A 147 -5.98 -16.11 -7.11
C TYR A 147 -5.10 -15.37 -8.12
N PHE A 148 -4.90 -15.98 -9.29
CA PHE A 148 -4.19 -15.39 -10.42
C PHE A 148 -5.16 -15.26 -11.59
N GLY A 149 -5.67 -14.04 -11.77
CA GLY A 149 -6.69 -13.69 -12.76
C GLY A 149 -6.18 -13.52 -14.18
N SER A 150 -6.97 -12.88 -15.02
CA SER A 150 -6.69 -12.67 -16.43
C SER A 150 -6.39 -11.20 -16.74
N ASN A 151 -6.13 -10.87 -18.01
CA ASN A 151 -6.14 -9.48 -18.46
C ASN A 151 -7.54 -9.02 -18.91
N GLY A 152 -8.55 -9.89 -18.82
CA GLY A 152 -9.94 -9.53 -18.98
C GLY A 152 -10.64 -9.53 -17.63
N ASN A 153 -11.89 -9.07 -17.64
CA ASN A 153 -12.69 -8.90 -16.44
C ASN A 153 -12.83 -10.22 -15.65
N ASP A 154 -12.33 -10.21 -14.42
CA ASP A 154 -12.49 -11.25 -13.43
C ASP A 154 -13.64 -10.91 -12.48
N ASP A 155 -14.54 -11.88 -12.25
CA ASP A 155 -15.60 -11.78 -11.25
C ASP A 155 -15.40 -12.89 -10.22
N ILE A 156 -14.97 -12.50 -9.01
CA ILE A 156 -14.63 -13.42 -7.93
C ILE A 156 -15.32 -13.05 -6.61
N THR A 157 -15.51 -14.07 -5.78
CA THR A 157 -16.04 -13.94 -4.42
C THR A 157 -15.12 -14.70 -3.48
N LEU A 158 -14.60 -14.01 -2.47
CA LEU A 158 -13.63 -14.53 -1.51
C LEU A 158 -14.32 -15.29 -0.37
N THR A 159 -13.52 -15.98 0.45
CA THR A 159 -14.03 -16.70 1.62
C THR A 159 -13.82 -15.87 2.88
N LYS A 160 -14.92 -15.45 3.54
CA LYS A 160 -14.91 -14.54 4.70
C LYS A 160 -14.13 -14.98 5.95
N ASP A 161 -13.61 -16.20 6.00
CA ASP A 161 -12.93 -16.77 7.17
C ASP A 161 -11.45 -17.09 6.92
N VAL A 162 -10.90 -16.77 5.75
CA VAL A 162 -9.53 -17.12 5.37
C VAL A 162 -8.90 -15.96 4.59
N SER A 163 -7.70 -15.54 5.01
CA SER A 163 -6.92 -14.54 4.26
C SER A 163 -6.58 -15.06 2.86
N ASN A 164 -6.85 -14.24 1.86
CA ASN A 164 -6.61 -14.51 0.45
C ASN A 164 -5.59 -13.52 -0.13
N THR A 165 -4.90 -13.97 -1.17
CA THR A 165 -4.05 -13.11 -1.99
C THR A 165 -4.60 -13.13 -3.41
N VAL A 166 -5.00 -11.97 -3.90
CA VAL A 166 -5.71 -11.82 -5.17
C VAL A 166 -4.92 -10.88 -6.06
N ASN A 167 -4.63 -11.35 -7.27
CA ASN A 167 -4.13 -10.53 -8.36
C ASN A 167 -4.98 -10.85 -9.59
N THR A 168 -5.86 -9.93 -9.99
CA THR A 168 -6.74 -10.14 -11.14
C THR A 168 -5.99 -9.81 -12.42
N GLY A 169 -5.49 -8.58 -12.57
CA GLY A 169 -4.50 -8.24 -13.58
C GLY A 169 -4.87 -6.98 -14.35
N LYS A 170 -5.56 -7.14 -15.47
CA LYS A 170 -6.18 -6.01 -16.18
C LYS A 170 -7.64 -6.34 -16.43
N GLY A 171 -8.39 -5.33 -16.86
CA GLY A 171 -9.81 -5.47 -17.14
C GLY A 171 -10.62 -4.88 -15.99
N ASP A 172 -11.93 -4.78 -16.18
CA ASP A 172 -12.81 -4.23 -15.15
C ASP A 172 -13.21 -5.36 -14.19
N ASP A 173 -12.51 -5.46 -13.07
CA ASP A 173 -12.56 -6.59 -12.15
C ASP A 173 -13.52 -6.36 -10.99
N VAL A 174 -14.13 -7.44 -10.51
CA VAL A 174 -15.04 -7.40 -9.36
C VAL A 174 -14.65 -8.43 -8.33
N ILE A 175 -14.28 -7.96 -7.14
CA ILE A 175 -13.89 -8.81 -6.01
C ILE A 175 -14.88 -8.61 -4.87
N ARG A 176 -15.54 -9.69 -4.44
CA ARG A 176 -16.52 -9.66 -3.35
C ARG A 176 -16.01 -10.33 -2.09
N ASP A 177 -16.57 -9.91 -0.96
CA ASP A 177 -16.32 -10.49 0.36
C ASP A 177 -14.86 -10.33 0.83
N VAL A 178 -14.22 -9.22 0.48
CA VAL A 178 -12.86 -8.88 0.92
C VAL A 178 -12.83 -8.58 2.41
N LEU A 179 -11.82 -9.13 3.08
CA LEU A 179 -11.48 -8.87 4.47
C LEU A 179 -10.28 -7.92 4.56
N ALA A 180 -10.15 -7.22 5.68
CA ALA A 180 -8.98 -6.39 5.98
C ALA A 180 -7.66 -7.19 6.00
N THR A 181 -7.71 -8.51 6.20
CA THR A 181 -6.54 -9.40 6.18
C THR A 181 -6.16 -9.91 4.79
N ASP A 182 -6.94 -9.57 3.76
CA ASP A 182 -6.64 -9.99 2.39
C ASP A 182 -5.60 -9.06 1.77
N ILE A 183 -4.91 -9.60 0.77
CA ILE A 183 -4.04 -8.86 -0.13
C ILE A 183 -4.75 -8.85 -1.48
N VAL A 184 -5.14 -7.68 -1.98
CA VAL A 184 -5.86 -7.53 -3.23
C VAL A 184 -5.14 -6.50 -4.11
N ASN A 185 -4.84 -6.89 -5.33
CA ASN A 185 -4.36 -6.02 -6.39
C ASN A 185 -5.22 -6.27 -7.63
N THR A 186 -5.98 -5.27 -8.03
CA THR A 186 -6.90 -5.40 -9.17
C THR A 186 -6.22 -5.05 -10.49
N GLY A 187 -5.34 -4.04 -10.45
CA GLY A 187 -4.44 -3.73 -11.54
C GLY A 187 -5.05 -2.68 -12.46
N ALA A 188 -4.98 -2.86 -13.79
CA ALA A 188 -5.43 -1.81 -14.70
C ALA A 188 -6.86 -2.06 -15.20
N GLY A 189 -7.79 -1.18 -14.90
CA GLY A 189 -9.16 -1.23 -15.38
C GLY A 189 -10.08 -0.42 -14.48
N ALA A 190 -11.39 -0.50 -14.69
CA ALA A 190 -12.36 0.09 -13.78
C ALA A 190 -12.83 -0.99 -12.79
N ASP A 191 -12.16 -1.07 -11.65
CA ASP A 191 -12.31 -2.16 -10.70
C ASP A 191 -13.30 -1.85 -9.59
N THR A 192 -13.85 -2.90 -8.99
CA THR A 192 -14.80 -2.79 -7.88
C THR A 192 -14.49 -3.83 -6.81
N VAL A 193 -14.18 -3.35 -5.61
CA VAL A 193 -13.87 -4.18 -4.45
C VAL A 193 -14.94 -4.00 -3.38
N TYR A 194 -15.68 -5.07 -3.07
CA TYR A 194 -16.63 -5.09 -1.97
C TYR A 194 -15.93 -5.57 -0.70
N ILE A 195 -15.80 -4.67 0.26
CA ILE A 195 -15.18 -4.95 1.54
C ILE A 195 -16.23 -4.94 2.65
N SER A 196 -16.18 -5.97 3.51
CA SER A 196 -16.93 -5.97 4.76
C SER A 196 -15.96 -5.78 5.91
N TYR A 197 -16.12 -4.70 6.67
CA TYR A 197 -15.32 -4.46 7.87
C TYR A 197 -16.20 -4.02 9.03
N THR A 198 -16.35 -4.89 10.02
CA THR A 198 -17.11 -4.56 11.24
C THR A 198 -16.35 -3.56 12.12
N THR A 199 -15.02 -3.59 12.09
CA THR A 199 -14.10 -2.64 12.73
C THR A 199 -12.80 -2.61 11.93
N LEU A 200 -12.55 -1.57 11.14
CA LEU A 200 -11.21 -1.31 10.60
C LEU A 200 -10.50 -0.45 11.64
N ASP A 201 -9.54 -1.03 12.37
CA ASP A 201 -8.67 -0.24 13.24
C ASP A 201 -7.78 0.62 12.33
N PRO A 202 -7.70 1.97 12.53
CA PRO A 202 -6.81 2.86 11.79
C PRO A 202 -5.37 2.38 11.68
N ASN A 203 -4.92 1.59 12.64
CA ASN A 203 -3.57 1.04 12.69
C ASN A 203 -3.43 -0.29 11.95
N THR A 204 -4.51 -0.82 11.39
CA THR A 204 -4.47 -2.03 10.56
C THR A 204 -3.95 -1.67 9.19
N SER A 205 -2.71 -2.06 8.91
CA SER A 205 -2.21 -2.07 7.54
C SER A 205 -3.04 -3.06 6.72
N VAL A 206 -3.77 -2.58 5.72
CA VAL A 206 -4.40 -3.41 4.70
C VAL A 206 -3.60 -3.29 3.40
N SER A 207 -3.72 -4.29 2.53
CA SER A 207 -3.00 -4.33 1.26
C SER A 207 -3.99 -4.48 0.11
N ILE A 208 -4.84 -3.48 -0.06
CA ILE A 208 -5.90 -3.45 -1.08
C ILE A 208 -5.62 -2.26 -1.99
N ASP A 209 -5.36 -2.55 -3.26
CA ASP A 209 -4.90 -1.59 -4.27
C ASP A 209 -5.75 -1.74 -5.55
N GLY A 210 -6.38 -0.63 -5.96
CA GLY A 210 -7.21 -0.52 -7.17
C GLY A 210 -6.40 -0.38 -8.46
N GLY A 211 -5.09 -0.09 -8.35
CA GLY A 211 -4.21 0.17 -9.49
C GLY A 211 -4.09 1.65 -9.87
N SER A 212 -2.98 2.01 -10.51
CA SER A 212 -2.54 3.42 -10.58
C SER A 212 -3.02 4.21 -11.80
N GLU A 213 -4.08 3.74 -12.47
CA GLU A 213 -4.36 4.22 -13.82
C GLU A 213 -5.19 5.50 -13.83
N THR A 214 -4.93 6.37 -14.80
CA THR A 214 -5.51 7.73 -14.80
C THR A 214 -6.81 7.85 -15.59
N SER A 215 -7.22 6.81 -16.30
CA SER A 215 -8.35 6.80 -17.24
C SER A 215 -9.57 6.05 -16.73
N ASP A 216 -9.35 5.09 -15.86
CA ASP A 216 -10.34 4.15 -15.37
C ASP A 216 -10.54 4.42 -13.88
N PHE A 217 -11.73 4.12 -13.36
CA PHE A 217 -12.19 4.66 -12.08
C PHE A 217 -12.57 3.53 -11.15
N ASP A 218 -11.83 3.42 -10.04
CA ASP A 218 -11.90 2.28 -9.15
C ASP A 218 -12.80 2.57 -7.94
N TRP A 219 -13.59 1.57 -7.55
CA TRP A 219 -14.57 1.67 -6.46
C TRP A 219 -14.27 0.71 -5.30
N ILE A 220 -14.28 1.25 -4.09
CA ILE A 220 -14.54 0.48 -2.88
C ILE A 220 -16.03 0.55 -2.58
N ILE A 221 -16.66 -0.62 -2.42
CA ILE A 221 -18.02 -0.74 -1.88
C ILE A 221 -17.91 -1.18 -0.42
N CYS A 222 -18.34 -0.33 0.49
CA CYS A 222 -18.27 -0.53 1.93
C CYS A 222 -19.56 -1.19 2.45
N ASP A 223 -19.46 -2.41 2.97
CA ASP A 223 -20.55 -3.12 3.67
C ASP A 223 -20.31 -3.03 5.19
N LEU A 224 -21.01 -2.11 5.84
CA LEU A 224 -20.73 -1.62 7.19
C LEU A 224 -21.92 -1.80 8.14
N THR A 225 -21.62 -1.77 9.44
CA THR A 225 -22.66 -1.82 10.46
C THR A 225 -23.49 -0.53 10.52
N ALA A 226 -24.81 -0.69 10.60
CA ALA A 226 -25.80 0.38 10.75
C ALA A 226 -25.52 1.41 11.85
N ASN A 227 -25.96 2.64 11.59
CA ASN A 227 -25.95 3.79 12.51
C ASN A 227 -24.56 4.10 13.06
N SER A 228 -23.55 4.06 12.19
CA SER A 228 -22.19 4.37 12.57
C SER A 228 -21.69 5.66 11.93
N GLU A 229 -21.00 6.46 12.72
CA GLU A 229 -20.19 7.56 12.24
C GLU A 229 -18.87 6.99 11.72
N LYS A 230 -18.46 7.40 10.52
CA LYS A 230 -17.26 6.94 9.84
C LYS A 230 -16.38 8.14 9.52
N ASP A 231 -15.22 8.18 10.17
CA ASP A 231 -14.11 9.04 9.77
C ASP A 231 -13.54 8.52 8.44
N PHE A 232 -13.59 9.36 7.40
CA PHE A 232 -13.17 8.98 6.06
C PHE A 232 -11.64 8.87 5.92
N THR A 233 -10.86 9.43 6.85
CA THR A 233 -9.40 9.31 6.90
C THR A 233 -8.95 7.84 6.78
N LEU A 234 -9.72 6.93 7.37
CA LEU A 234 -9.48 5.49 7.29
C LEU A 234 -9.59 4.96 5.87
N CYS A 235 -10.61 5.40 5.13
CA CYS A 235 -10.83 4.96 3.76
C CYS A 235 -9.71 5.47 2.84
N ARG A 236 -9.27 6.71 3.06
CA ARG A 236 -8.19 7.35 2.30
C ARG A 236 -6.81 6.72 2.56
N THR A 237 -6.54 6.28 3.79
CA THR A 237 -5.21 5.80 4.18
C THR A 237 -5.06 4.28 4.09
N ALA A 238 -6.14 3.52 4.28
CA ALA A 238 -6.11 2.06 4.20
C ALA A 238 -6.12 1.56 2.75
N PHE A 239 -6.92 2.17 1.88
CA PHE A 239 -7.10 1.71 0.50
C PHE A 239 -6.27 2.57 -0.45
N VAL A 240 -5.55 1.92 -1.35
CA VAL A 240 -4.62 2.60 -2.26
C VAL A 240 -5.22 2.65 -3.65
N ASN A 241 -5.13 3.82 -4.29
CA ASN A 241 -5.58 4.05 -5.66
C ASN A 241 -7.05 3.70 -5.91
N PHE A 242 -7.96 4.22 -5.08
CA PHE A 242 -9.41 4.15 -5.35
C PHE A 242 -9.99 5.56 -5.45
N GLU A 243 -10.60 5.89 -6.58
CA GLU A 243 -11.23 7.19 -6.78
C GLU A 243 -12.66 7.23 -6.23
N GLY A 244 -13.28 6.08 -5.97
CA GLY A 244 -14.68 5.95 -5.57
C GLY A 244 -14.88 5.19 -4.27
N TYR A 245 -15.74 5.72 -3.41
CA TYR A 245 -16.19 5.05 -2.19
C TYR A 245 -17.72 5.04 -2.16
N ASP A 246 -18.30 3.86 -2.06
CA ASP A 246 -19.74 3.64 -2.14
C ASP A 246 -20.26 3.02 -0.84
N PHE A 247 -21.22 3.71 -0.23
CA PHE A 247 -21.89 3.32 1.02
C PHE A 247 -23.34 2.87 0.79
N THR A 248 -23.72 2.43 -0.41
CA THR A 248 -25.10 1.97 -0.74
C THR A 248 -25.49 0.60 -0.14
N ASP A 249 -24.97 0.26 1.03
CA ASP A 249 -25.18 -1.04 1.71
C ASP A 249 -26.57 -1.18 2.37
N SER A 250 -27.45 -0.18 2.22
CA SER A 250 -28.77 -0.09 2.85
C SER A 250 -28.75 0.13 4.37
N GLU A 251 -27.57 0.28 4.96
CA GLU A 251 -27.39 0.65 6.34
C GLU A 251 -27.12 2.16 6.44
N THR A 252 -27.48 2.78 7.55
CA THR A 252 -27.32 4.24 7.69
C THR A 252 -25.94 4.60 8.23
N GLN A 253 -25.17 5.41 7.51
CA GLN A 253 -23.91 5.98 7.97
C GLN A 253 -23.88 7.51 7.93
N THR A 254 -23.05 8.08 8.82
CA THR A 254 -22.61 9.47 8.71
C THR A 254 -21.12 9.45 8.34
N ILE A 255 -20.79 9.91 7.13
CA ILE A 255 -19.43 10.02 6.63
C ILE A 255 -18.92 11.42 6.97
N VAL A 256 -17.89 11.50 7.82
CA VAL A 256 -17.29 12.77 8.25
C VAL A 256 -16.02 13.00 7.45
N LEU A 257 -15.95 14.15 6.78
CA LEU A 257 -14.79 14.57 5.99
C LEU A 257 -14.03 15.70 6.67
N ASP A 258 -12.71 15.67 6.53
CA ASP A 258 -11.79 16.72 6.93
C ASP A 258 -11.15 17.43 5.72
N SER A 259 -10.20 18.33 5.98
CA SER A 259 -9.52 19.07 4.90
C SER A 259 -8.60 18.21 4.06
N ASP A 260 -8.03 17.16 4.65
CA ASP A 260 -7.08 16.27 3.99
C ASP A 260 -7.82 15.28 3.07
N ASP A 261 -9.14 15.15 3.19
CA ASP A 261 -9.99 14.33 2.32
C ASP A 261 -10.23 14.98 0.94
N PHE A 262 -9.93 16.26 0.78
CA PHE A 262 -10.03 16.96 -0.50
C PHE A 262 -8.78 16.70 -1.36
N VAL A 263 -8.73 15.49 -1.93
CA VAL A 263 -7.62 14.99 -2.75
C VAL A 263 -8.04 14.61 -4.17
N SER A 264 -7.06 14.50 -5.06
CA SER A 264 -7.21 13.83 -6.35
C SER A 264 -6.38 12.56 -6.34
N ILE A 265 -6.98 11.46 -6.81
CA ILE A 265 -6.36 10.14 -6.86
C ILE A 265 -6.17 9.79 -8.32
N ASN A 266 -4.95 9.41 -8.71
CA ASN A 266 -4.57 9.18 -10.12
C ASN A 266 -4.95 10.31 -11.10
N GLY A 267 -4.99 11.56 -10.60
CA GLY A 267 -5.39 12.73 -11.39
C GLY A 267 -6.90 12.87 -11.62
N GLN A 268 -7.70 12.06 -10.94
CA GLN A 268 -9.16 12.04 -10.98
C GLN A 268 -9.76 12.60 -9.69
N THR A 269 -10.99 13.10 -9.78
CA THR A 269 -11.75 13.64 -8.65
C THR A 269 -12.33 12.52 -7.81
N LEU A 270 -11.99 12.50 -6.51
CA LEU A 270 -12.58 11.59 -5.52
C LEU A 270 -14.11 11.69 -5.54
N LYS A 271 -14.81 10.54 -5.49
CA LYS A 271 -16.26 10.47 -5.40
C LYS A 271 -16.73 9.64 -4.21
N ILE A 272 -17.77 10.14 -3.56
CA ILE A 272 -18.47 9.48 -2.46
C ILE A 272 -19.92 9.24 -2.90
N ALA A 273 -20.34 7.98 -2.88
CA ALA A 273 -21.70 7.52 -3.13
C ALA A 273 -22.29 6.88 -1.88
N GLY A 274 -23.61 6.81 -1.81
CA GLY A 274 -24.36 6.21 -0.71
C GLY A 274 -25.84 6.37 -0.99
N ASP A 275 -26.69 5.98 -0.04
CA ASP A 275 -28.14 6.03 -0.20
C ASP A 275 -28.80 7.21 0.52
N LEU A 276 -30.13 7.32 0.42
CA LEU A 276 -30.90 8.43 0.99
C LEU A 276 -30.87 8.48 2.53
N SER A 277 -30.45 7.40 3.19
CA SER A 277 -30.34 7.32 4.64
C SER A 277 -29.00 7.88 5.14
N ASP A 278 -28.00 7.91 4.26
CA ASP A 278 -26.64 8.34 4.56
C ASP A 278 -26.47 9.85 4.52
N LYS A 279 -25.43 10.29 5.22
CA LYS A 279 -25.07 11.71 5.33
C LYS A 279 -23.59 11.91 5.13
N VAL A 280 -23.25 13.05 4.54
CA VAL A 280 -21.86 13.51 4.49
C VAL A 280 -21.74 14.84 5.23
N GLU A 281 -20.82 14.88 6.19
CA GLU A 281 -20.43 16.11 6.87
C GLU A 281 -19.17 16.66 6.21
N VAL A 282 -19.31 17.79 5.52
CA VAL A 282 -18.16 18.48 4.89
C VAL A 282 -17.55 19.51 5.85
N PRO A 283 -16.24 19.72 5.81
CA PRO A 283 -15.56 20.65 6.70
C PRO A 283 -15.95 22.11 6.43
N GLU A 284 -15.70 22.98 7.40
CA GLU A 284 -15.92 24.42 7.24
C GLU A 284 -15.07 24.96 6.07
N GLY A 285 -15.69 25.82 5.25
CA GLY A 285 -15.03 26.39 4.07
C GLY A 285 -15.19 25.55 2.80
N ALA A 286 -15.56 24.26 2.92
CA ALA A 286 -15.99 23.49 1.78
C ALA A 286 -17.31 24.07 1.25
N SER A 287 -17.36 24.31 -0.05
CA SER A 287 -18.55 24.89 -0.68
C SER A 287 -18.87 24.18 -1.98
N GLN A 288 -20.15 23.99 -2.25
CA GLN A 288 -20.59 23.41 -3.51
C GLN A 288 -20.26 24.38 -4.66
N THR A 289 -19.48 23.93 -5.62
CA THR A 289 -19.04 24.71 -6.77
C THR A 289 -19.90 24.45 -8.00
N ARG A 290 -20.33 23.20 -8.19
CA ARG A 290 -21.13 22.76 -9.35
C ARG A 290 -21.90 21.47 -9.07
N THR A 291 -22.79 21.14 -9.99
CA THR A 291 -23.48 19.85 -10.07
C THR A 291 -23.28 19.31 -11.47
N GLU A 292 -22.90 18.05 -11.58
CA GLU A 292 -22.73 17.35 -12.87
C GLU A 292 -23.15 15.90 -12.72
N GLY A 293 -24.10 15.46 -13.54
CA GLY A 293 -24.70 14.13 -13.41
C GLY A 293 -25.41 13.98 -12.06
N SER A 294 -25.19 12.83 -11.41
CA SER A 294 -25.72 12.50 -10.07
C SER A 294 -24.78 12.94 -8.93
N TYR A 295 -23.89 13.91 -9.17
CA TYR A 295 -22.93 14.36 -8.16
C TYR A 295 -22.97 15.88 -8.00
N ASN A 296 -22.96 16.31 -6.74
CA ASN A 296 -22.68 17.67 -6.31
C ASN A 296 -21.19 17.77 -5.96
N TYR A 297 -20.49 18.72 -6.57
CA TYR A 297 -19.06 18.90 -6.37
C TYR A 297 -18.83 19.98 -5.32
N TYR A 298 -18.02 19.65 -4.32
CA TYR A 298 -17.61 20.54 -3.25
C TYR A 298 -16.12 20.84 -3.41
N SER A 299 -15.75 22.10 -3.24
CA SER A 299 -14.35 22.52 -3.29
C SER A 299 -13.88 23.10 -1.96
N LEU A 300 -12.64 22.74 -1.62
CA LEU A 300 -11.84 23.31 -0.55
C LEU A 300 -10.40 23.45 -1.06
N ASN A 301 -9.79 24.62 -0.88
CA ASN A 301 -8.41 24.91 -1.30
C ASN A 301 -8.09 24.54 -2.76
N ASP A 302 -9.02 24.84 -3.68
CA ASP A 302 -8.93 24.57 -5.12
C ASP A 302 -8.95 23.07 -5.52
N THR A 303 -9.13 22.15 -4.57
CA THR A 303 -9.41 20.73 -4.86
C THR A 303 -10.92 20.48 -4.82
N GLU A 304 -11.45 19.70 -5.76
CA GLU A 304 -12.86 19.28 -5.77
C GLU A 304 -12.99 17.81 -5.38
N ILE A 305 -14.08 17.49 -4.69
CA ILE A 305 -14.61 16.12 -4.51
C ILE A 305 -16.06 16.07 -4.96
N GLY A 306 -16.52 14.92 -5.47
CA GLY A 306 -17.91 14.69 -5.83
C GLY A 306 -18.66 13.92 -4.76
N ILE A 307 -19.81 14.42 -4.31
CA ILE A 307 -20.70 13.72 -3.39
C ILE A 307 -22.02 13.45 -4.11
N ALA A 308 -22.49 12.19 -4.09
CA ALA A 308 -23.72 11.80 -4.76
C ALA A 308 -24.91 12.66 -4.31
N ASP A 309 -25.81 13.00 -5.23
CA ASP A 309 -26.95 13.88 -4.96
C ASP A 309 -28.07 13.24 -4.12
N ASP A 310 -28.01 11.91 -3.96
CA ASP A 310 -28.85 11.15 -3.01
C ASP A 310 -28.42 11.37 -1.54
N LEU A 311 -27.17 11.79 -1.30
CA LEU A 311 -26.64 12.00 0.05
C LEU A 311 -27.08 13.35 0.62
N THR A 312 -27.48 13.35 1.89
CA THR A 312 -27.70 14.61 2.60
C THR A 312 -26.34 15.17 3.02
N VAL A 313 -25.93 16.27 2.40
CA VAL A 313 -24.71 16.99 2.79
C VAL A 313 -25.04 18.06 3.83
N THR A 314 -24.37 17.99 4.97
CA THR A 314 -24.41 19.06 5.97
C THR A 314 -23.05 19.71 6.09
N SER A 315 -23.05 21.05 6.07
CA SER A 315 -21.88 21.82 6.48
C SER A 315 -21.94 22.01 7.98
N THR A 316 -20.82 21.80 8.66
CA THR A 316 -20.68 22.13 10.07
C THR A 316 -21.00 23.63 10.27
N SER A 317 -22.14 23.96 10.90
CA SER A 317 -22.57 25.34 11.21
C SER A 317 -22.67 25.53 12.72
N SER A 318 -21.85 26.41 13.26
CA SER A 318 -21.59 26.54 14.70
C SER A 318 -22.65 27.34 15.46
N SER A 319 -22.98 26.88 16.68
CA SER A 319 -23.60 27.67 17.76
C SER A 319 -23.08 27.21 19.14
N SER A 320 -22.03 27.91 19.58
CA SER A 320 -21.43 28.07 20.94
C SER A 320 -21.10 26.80 21.76
N SER A 321 -19.87 26.56 22.20
CA SER A 321 -18.58 27.22 22.01
C SER A 321 -17.49 26.26 22.50
N THR A 322 -16.41 26.07 21.75
CA THR A 322 -15.06 25.92 22.30
C THR A 322 -14.05 26.26 21.20
N ASN A 323 -12.93 26.84 21.62
CA ASN A 323 -11.82 27.28 20.79
C ASN A 323 -11.41 26.24 19.73
N THR A 324 -10.84 26.73 18.62
CA THR A 324 -9.92 25.99 17.79
C THR A 324 -8.95 25.19 18.65
N SER A 325 -9.01 23.88 18.51
CA SER A 325 -7.90 22.94 18.32
C SER A 325 -8.53 21.56 18.25
N SER A 326 -8.03 20.65 17.41
CA SER A 326 -7.91 19.27 17.84
C SER A 326 -7.08 19.26 19.12
N SER A 327 -7.74 19.54 20.23
CA SER A 327 -7.36 19.02 21.51
C SER A 327 -8.13 17.72 21.59
N SER A 328 -7.47 16.60 21.30
CA SER A 328 -7.51 15.56 22.32
C SER A 328 -7.18 16.30 23.62
N SER A 329 -8.10 16.29 24.59
CA SER A 329 -7.74 16.82 25.90
C SER A 329 -6.75 15.83 26.45
N TYR A 330 -5.49 16.07 26.12
CA TYR A 330 -4.42 15.28 26.62
C TYR A 330 -4.45 15.40 28.13
N THR A 331 -4.38 14.26 28.81
CA THR A 331 -4.04 14.27 30.23
C THR A 331 -2.62 14.82 30.32
N VAL A 332 -2.47 16.04 30.85
CA VAL A 332 -1.16 16.67 30.93
C VAL A 332 -0.32 15.91 31.93
N VAL A 333 0.79 15.35 31.45
CA VAL A 333 1.83 14.73 32.25
C VAL A 333 3.01 15.68 32.25
N ASN A 334 3.06 16.56 33.26
CA ASN A 334 4.25 17.39 33.46
C ASN A 334 5.38 16.50 33.94
N ILE A 335 6.44 16.44 33.14
CA ILE A 335 7.68 15.78 33.51
C ILE A 335 8.38 16.70 34.50
N SER A 336 8.64 16.17 35.69
CA SER A 336 9.33 16.87 36.77
C SER A 336 10.18 15.85 37.49
N VAL A 337 11.43 15.67 37.05
CA VAL A 337 12.30 14.60 37.56
C VAL A 337 13.49 15.17 38.35
N SER A 338 14.11 14.34 39.19
CA SER A 338 15.33 14.71 39.94
C SER A 338 16.45 13.67 39.85
N ALA A 339 16.26 12.66 39.00
CA ALA A 339 17.18 11.58 38.68
C ALA A 339 16.71 10.93 37.36
N ASP A 340 17.47 9.98 36.82
CA ASP A 340 16.99 9.15 35.71
C ASP A 340 15.67 8.48 36.08
N GLU A 341 14.65 8.63 35.22
CA GLU A 341 13.30 8.18 35.53
C GLU A 341 12.61 7.61 34.28
N THR A 342 11.73 6.64 34.51
CA THR A 342 10.86 6.08 33.48
C THR A 342 9.42 6.38 33.86
N ILE A 343 8.74 7.12 32.99
CA ILE A 343 7.31 7.41 33.05
C ILE A 343 6.64 6.43 32.09
N THR A 344 5.54 5.81 32.50
CA THR A 344 4.78 4.89 31.64
C THR A 344 3.50 5.58 31.23
N ALA A 345 3.32 5.77 29.92
CA ALA A 345 2.08 6.25 29.34
C ALA A 345 0.93 5.27 29.62
N THR A 346 -0.28 5.79 29.65
CA THR A 346 -1.49 4.99 29.76
C THR A 346 -2.18 4.88 28.41
N SER A 347 -3.31 4.20 28.36
CA SER A 347 -4.11 4.12 27.13
C SER A 347 -4.95 5.38 26.86
N ALA A 348 -4.81 6.43 27.68
CA ALA A 348 -5.48 7.71 27.48
C ALA A 348 -4.55 8.64 26.69
N ALA A 349 -5.10 9.53 25.86
CA ALA A 349 -4.30 10.56 25.21
C ALA A 349 -3.57 11.42 26.27
N GLU A 350 -2.24 11.46 26.23
CA GLU A 350 -1.40 12.17 27.20
C GLU A 350 -0.46 13.19 26.53
N ASP A 351 -0.25 14.32 27.20
CA ASP A 351 0.64 15.40 26.74
C ASP A 351 1.79 15.46 27.73
N PHE A 352 2.88 14.82 27.33
CA PHE A 352 4.11 14.78 28.08
C PHE A 352 4.83 16.11 27.90
N ARG A 353 4.75 16.96 28.93
CA ARG A 353 5.36 18.30 28.91
C ARG A 353 6.73 18.22 29.55
N TYR A 354 7.76 18.53 28.77
CA TYR A 354 9.15 18.57 29.20
C TYR A 354 9.66 20.01 29.15
N GLU A 355 10.24 20.52 30.23
CA GLU A 355 10.68 21.92 30.31
C GLU A 355 12.11 22.10 29.79
N ILE A 356 12.30 23.13 28.95
CA ILE A 356 13.59 23.57 28.38
C ILE A 356 13.75 25.10 28.51
N ASP A 357 14.95 25.64 28.32
CA ASP A 357 15.10 27.08 28.00
C ASP A 357 15.22 27.37 26.50
N SER A 358 15.37 28.65 26.17
CA SER A 358 15.51 29.15 24.80
C SER A 358 16.78 28.69 24.08
N GLU A 359 17.75 28.13 24.79
CA GLU A 359 18.98 27.56 24.22
C GLU A 359 18.87 26.04 24.03
N GLY A 360 17.73 25.43 24.40
CA GLY A 360 17.51 24.00 24.28
C GLY A 360 18.08 23.17 25.43
N VAL A 361 18.45 23.82 26.55
CA VAL A 361 18.94 23.13 27.75
C VAL A 361 17.75 22.61 28.57
N SER A 362 17.81 21.35 28.97
CA SER A 362 16.81 20.74 29.85
C SER A 362 16.69 21.46 31.20
N LYS A 363 15.45 21.66 31.67
CA LYS A 363 15.15 22.19 33.01
C LYS A 363 14.87 21.10 34.04
N GLU A 364 14.73 19.87 33.59
CA GLU A 364 14.71 18.68 34.44
C GLU A 364 16.09 18.34 35.00
N GLY A 365 17.16 18.86 34.37
CA GLY A 365 18.55 18.59 34.70
C GLY A 365 19.18 17.57 33.75
N ALA A 366 20.44 17.20 34.01
CA ALA A 366 21.19 16.24 33.20
C ALA A 366 20.81 14.78 33.54
N PHE A 367 19.53 14.45 33.37
CA PHE A 367 18.97 13.13 33.60
C PHE A 367 18.42 12.54 32.32
N LYS A 368 18.37 11.21 32.29
CA LYS A 368 17.65 10.45 31.27
C LYS A 368 16.20 10.25 31.70
N VAL A 369 15.27 10.86 30.98
CA VAL A 369 13.84 10.61 31.09
C VAL A 369 13.42 9.66 29.97
N THR A 370 12.71 8.60 30.32
CA THR A 370 12.14 7.66 29.35
C THR A 370 10.62 7.67 29.47
N ILE A 371 9.89 7.86 28.38
CA ILE A 371 8.44 7.70 28.34
C ILE A 371 8.14 6.37 27.66
N ASN A 372 7.89 5.34 28.45
CA ASN A 372 7.49 4.02 27.96
C ASN A 372 6.04 4.03 27.49
N ASP A 373 5.76 3.16 26.52
CA ASP A 373 4.41 2.91 25.98
C ASP A 373 3.74 4.16 25.37
N PHE A 374 4.54 5.15 24.96
CA PHE A 374 4.05 6.34 24.25
C PHE A 374 3.29 5.93 22.99
N ASP A 375 1.98 6.20 22.97
CA ASP A 375 1.11 5.92 21.85
C ASP A 375 1.28 7.00 20.80
N LYS A 376 1.90 6.67 19.66
CA LYS A 376 2.20 7.64 18.61
C LYS A 376 0.97 8.34 18.03
N ALA A 377 -0.18 7.68 18.07
CA ALA A 377 -1.43 8.22 17.54
C ALA A 377 -2.16 9.09 18.57
N ASN A 378 -2.07 8.73 19.85
CA ASN A 378 -2.89 9.34 20.90
C ASN A 378 -2.12 10.25 21.86
N ASP A 379 -0.80 10.10 21.97
CA ASP A 379 0.04 10.89 22.86
C ASP A 379 0.79 11.99 22.12
N LYS A 380 1.22 12.99 22.90
CA LYS A 380 1.92 14.16 22.43
C LYS A 380 3.13 14.44 23.30
N LEU A 381 4.21 14.85 22.65
CA LEU A 381 5.37 15.42 23.30
C LEU A 381 5.35 16.94 23.15
N THR A 382 5.35 17.66 24.26
CA THR A 382 5.46 19.12 24.25
C THR A 382 6.75 19.54 24.94
N LEU A 383 7.65 20.23 24.22
CA LEU A 383 8.78 20.90 24.87
C LEU A 383 8.38 22.34 25.19
N VAL A 384 8.38 22.67 26.48
CA VAL A 384 7.95 23.99 26.99
C VAL A 384 9.17 24.86 27.21
N ILE A 385 9.27 25.97 26.47
CA ILE A 385 10.35 26.95 26.60
C ILE A 385 10.04 27.89 27.78
N LEU A 386 10.62 27.61 28.94
CA LEU A 386 10.48 28.43 30.15
C LEU A 386 10.99 29.86 29.92
N GLY A 387 10.19 30.85 30.29
CA GLY A 387 10.49 32.26 30.05
C GLY A 387 10.50 32.69 28.58
N GLY A 388 10.16 31.79 27.65
CA GLY A 388 10.05 32.08 26.22
C GLY A 388 8.84 32.96 25.89
N THR A 389 8.92 33.72 24.79
CA THR A 389 7.82 34.57 24.30
C THR A 389 7.31 34.18 22.91
N SER A 390 7.96 33.23 22.25
CA SER A 390 7.63 32.74 20.92
C SER A 390 7.87 31.24 20.81
N ASN A 391 6.97 30.53 20.14
CA ASN A 391 7.12 29.10 19.84
C ASN A 391 8.25 28.87 18.85
N LEU A 392 8.75 27.63 18.81
CA LEU A 392 9.66 27.17 17.77
C LEU A 392 8.96 26.06 16.96
N THR A 393 9.35 25.91 15.71
CA THR A 393 9.13 24.66 14.98
C THR A 393 10.12 23.60 15.47
N THR A 394 9.83 22.31 15.28
CA THR A 394 10.77 21.23 15.66
C THR A 394 12.10 21.36 14.90
N GLN A 395 12.07 21.82 13.64
CA GLN A 395 13.28 22.08 12.86
C GLN A 395 14.09 23.26 13.41
N GLN A 396 13.43 24.29 13.94
CA GLN A 396 14.13 25.41 14.59
C GLN A 396 14.73 25.01 15.93
N PHE A 397 14.07 24.13 16.68
CA PHE A 397 14.59 23.57 17.92
C PHE A 397 15.80 22.66 17.66
N ASP A 398 15.72 21.77 16.66
CA ASP A 398 16.81 20.88 16.25
C ASP A 398 17.99 21.63 15.63
N ALA A 399 17.77 22.85 15.14
CA ALA A 399 18.83 23.75 14.69
C ALA A 399 19.51 24.55 15.82
N LEU A 400 19.07 24.41 17.08
CA LEU A 400 19.76 25.01 18.22
C LEU A 400 21.14 24.35 18.43
N GLY A 401 22.07 25.12 18.99
CA GLY A 401 23.42 24.61 19.23
C GLY A 401 23.41 23.45 20.22
N ASP A 402 24.08 22.35 19.86
CA ASP A 402 24.29 21.17 20.71
C ASP A 402 23.00 20.43 21.13
N VAL A 403 21.87 20.68 20.45
CA VAL A 403 20.70 19.81 20.44
C VAL A 403 20.88 18.75 19.34
N ASP A 404 20.56 17.50 19.63
CA ASP A 404 20.59 16.43 18.64
C ASP A 404 19.37 15.52 18.82
N VAL A 405 18.60 15.32 17.75
CA VAL A 405 17.47 14.39 17.73
C VAL A 405 17.79 13.22 16.81
N THR A 406 17.81 12.03 17.39
CA THR A 406 18.08 10.78 16.67
C THR A 406 16.89 9.84 16.80
N SER A 407 16.69 8.97 15.82
CA SER A 407 15.64 7.96 15.87
C SER A 407 16.09 6.70 15.14
N ASP A 408 15.90 5.54 15.78
CA ASP A 408 16.19 4.23 15.18
C ASP A 408 15.26 3.16 15.74
N GLY A 409 15.08 2.07 15.00
CA GLY A 409 14.20 0.96 15.39
C GLY A 409 14.64 0.14 16.62
N ILE A 410 15.76 0.47 17.27
CA ILE A 410 16.24 -0.21 18.50
C ILE A 410 15.99 0.66 19.73
N SER A 411 16.28 1.95 19.64
CA SER A 411 16.28 2.90 20.75
C SER A 411 15.03 3.79 20.76
N GLY A 412 14.28 3.82 19.66
CA GLY A 412 13.21 4.79 19.43
C GLY A 412 13.76 6.20 19.20
N THR A 413 12.92 7.22 19.40
CA THR A 413 13.32 8.62 19.25
C THR A 413 14.00 9.10 20.52
N GLN A 414 15.16 9.72 20.37
CA GLN A 414 15.99 10.24 21.44
C GLN A 414 16.29 11.72 21.18
N ILE A 415 16.01 12.56 22.16
CA ILE A 415 16.37 13.98 22.15
C ILE A 415 17.49 14.17 23.15
N PHE A 416 18.65 14.61 22.66
CA PHE A 416 19.77 15.07 23.46
C PHE A 416 19.69 16.59 23.56
N PHE A 417 19.50 17.09 24.78
CA PHE A 417 19.39 18.52 25.04
C PHE A 417 20.77 19.18 25.11
N ALA A 418 20.81 20.49 24.85
CA ALA A 418 22.02 21.27 24.95
C ALA A 418 22.62 21.17 26.36
N PRO A 419 23.97 21.16 26.50
CA PRO A 419 24.63 21.00 27.78
C PRO A 419 24.37 22.19 28.71
N ASP A 420 24.23 21.91 30.00
CA ASP A 420 24.09 22.93 31.03
C ASP A 420 25.42 23.65 31.33
N THR A 421 25.44 24.55 32.32
CA THR A 421 26.66 25.27 32.72
C THR A 421 27.79 24.38 33.25
N SER A 422 27.49 23.13 33.61
CA SER A 422 28.43 22.10 34.06
C SER A 422 28.95 21.24 32.90
N LEU A 423 28.45 21.47 31.68
CA LEU A 423 28.68 20.68 30.47
C LEU A 423 27.99 19.30 30.47
N ASP A 424 26.98 19.12 31.31
CA ASP A 424 26.18 17.89 31.35
C ASP A 424 24.86 18.08 30.58
N SER A 425 24.43 17.07 29.82
CA SER A 425 23.22 17.12 28.99
C SER A 425 22.11 16.24 29.53
N GLY A 426 20.87 16.72 29.44
CA GLY A 426 19.67 15.89 29.63
C GLY A 426 19.37 15.03 28.40
N GLN A 427 18.64 13.94 28.60
CA GLN A 427 18.15 13.08 27.51
C GLN A 427 16.68 12.75 27.71
N LEU A 428 15.87 12.86 26.64
CA LEU A 428 14.52 12.30 26.59
C LEU A 428 14.48 11.14 25.60
N VAL A 429 13.86 10.03 25.97
CA VAL A 429 13.73 8.83 25.13
C VAL A 429 12.28 8.40 25.03
N LEU A 430 11.83 8.14 23.80
CA LEU A 430 10.53 7.56 23.45
C LEU A 430 10.77 6.17 22.83
N PRO A 431 10.87 5.09 23.63
CA PRO A 431 11.13 3.75 23.10
C PRO A 431 10.01 3.30 22.15
N GLY A 432 10.37 2.63 21.05
CA GLY A 432 9.40 2.16 20.05
C GLY A 432 8.83 3.25 19.13
N VAL A 433 9.11 4.53 19.40
CA VAL A 433 8.76 5.67 18.55
C VAL A 433 9.85 5.89 17.51
N GLU A 434 9.80 5.17 16.39
CA GLU A 434 10.68 5.38 15.24
C GLU A 434 10.17 6.49 14.30
N GLU A 435 11.10 7.33 13.84
CA GLU A 435 10.88 8.46 12.93
C GLU A 435 12.01 8.50 11.88
N ALA A 436 11.67 8.80 10.62
CA ALA A 436 12.66 8.87 9.56
C ALA A 436 13.30 10.27 9.50
N ILE A 437 14.42 10.46 10.18
CA ILE A 437 15.12 11.75 10.20
C ILE A 437 16.10 11.83 9.02
N SER A 438 15.69 12.54 7.95
CA SER A 438 16.52 12.83 6.76
C SER A 438 16.91 14.31 6.67
N GLY A 439 17.46 14.85 7.76
CA GLY A 439 17.79 16.27 7.89
C GLY A 439 17.47 16.79 9.28
N ALA A 440 16.78 17.93 9.36
CA ALA A 440 16.29 18.46 10.64
C ALA A 440 15.06 17.69 11.13
N TRP A 441 14.89 17.61 12.44
CA TRP A 441 13.76 16.94 13.09
C TRP A 441 12.41 17.56 12.68
N ASN A 442 11.59 16.75 12.01
CA ASN A 442 10.23 17.06 11.61
C ASN A 442 9.37 15.80 11.85
N PRO A 443 8.85 15.59 13.07
CA PRO A 443 8.12 14.38 13.39
C PRO A 443 6.85 14.30 12.53
N THR A 444 6.68 13.15 11.88
CA THR A 444 5.53 12.80 11.05
C THR A 444 4.81 11.57 11.57
N THR A 445 5.47 10.74 12.39
CA THR A 445 4.89 9.52 12.94
C THR A 445 4.24 9.69 14.30
N TYR A 446 4.43 10.84 14.96
CA TYR A 446 3.82 11.19 16.25
C TYR A 446 3.70 12.71 16.41
N THR A 447 2.87 13.15 17.36
CA THR A 447 2.67 14.60 17.61
C THR A 447 3.76 15.13 18.54
N ALA A 448 4.52 16.13 18.07
CA ALA A 448 5.39 16.92 18.93
C ALA A 448 5.29 18.42 18.64
N GLU A 449 5.38 19.25 19.68
CA GLU A 449 5.42 20.71 19.52
C GLU A 449 6.40 21.38 20.49
N ILE A 450 6.87 22.57 20.09
CA ILE A 450 7.78 23.38 20.91
C ILE A 450 7.12 24.73 21.19
N ILE A 451 6.62 24.90 22.42
CA ILE A 451 5.77 26.02 22.79
C ILE A 451 6.45 26.91 23.83
N ALA A 452 6.33 28.23 23.67
CA ALA A 452 6.76 29.14 24.72
C ALA A 452 5.82 29.06 25.92
N GLU A 453 6.36 29.11 27.14
CA GLU A 453 5.57 29.13 28.38
C GLU A 453 4.48 30.22 28.36
N ALA A 454 4.78 31.40 27.80
CA ALA A 454 3.82 32.49 27.67
C ALA A 454 2.61 32.18 26.76
N ASN A 455 2.72 31.15 25.92
CA ASN A 455 1.70 30.71 24.96
C ASN A 455 1.03 29.38 25.36
N LEU A 456 1.41 28.80 26.50
CA LEU A 456 0.80 27.58 27.02
C LEU A 456 -0.58 27.95 27.61
N ILE A 457 -1.67 27.53 26.95
CA ILE A 457 -3.07 27.81 27.36
C ILE A 457 -3.57 26.74 28.34
#